data_AF-A0A938RVF8-F1
#
_entry.id   AF-A0A938RVF8-F1
#
_cell.length_a   1.000
_cell.length_b   1.000
_cell.length_c   1.000
_cell.angle_alpha   90.00
_cell.angle_beta   90.00
_cell.angle_gamma   90.00
#
_symmetry.space_group_name_H-M   'P 1'
#
loop_
_entity.id
_entity.type
_entity.pdbx_description
1 polymer ?
#
loop_
_entity_poly.entity_id
_entity_poly.type
_entity_poly.pdbx_seq_one_letter_code
_entity_poly.pdbx_strand_id
1 'polypeptide(L)'
;MAELSLVCLALYAVTSLVVGTRLIARSWRSRGMPEFLIGCTYAVASGSGYPLSVVAPYLSGRSATLVAMIVAQVLIVLGCSAFAFFNAKVFRPGASWSVPVAALGSLVFAGSGLGVIAAFLSAPEGALAAESARTATAVFLFALVACQAWTALEGLRHYRMMKRRLALGLADAVVTNRFLLWGISGAISVTWNGVVISALLAGANVSASPVPVFAVSFGGLLSAVCLVLTFMPPAAYVRWLEREHSARALAAV
;
A
#
# COMPACT_ATOMS: atom_id res chain seq x y z
N MET A 1 19.46 14.16 -3.55
CA MET A 1 18.49 13.16 -3.04
C MET A 1 17.07 13.70 -2.97
N ALA A 2 16.82 14.91 -2.46
CA ALA A 2 15.46 15.47 -2.39
C ALA A 2 14.71 15.50 -3.74
N GLU A 3 15.36 15.95 -4.82
CA GLU A 3 14.77 15.95 -6.17
C GLU A 3 14.37 14.54 -6.63
N LEU A 4 15.26 13.56 -6.43
CA LEU A 4 14.99 12.16 -6.76
C LEU A 4 13.80 11.61 -5.95
N SER A 5 13.71 11.94 -4.66
CA SER A 5 12.58 11.56 -3.81
C SER A 5 11.26 12.13 -4.33
N LEU A 6 11.24 13.39 -4.78
CA LEU A 6 10.05 14.02 -5.37
C LEU A 6 9.65 13.39 -6.71
N VAL A 7 10.62 13.08 -7.57
CA VAL A 7 10.36 12.38 -8.83
C VAL A 7 9.78 10.99 -8.56
N CYS A 8 10.37 10.22 -7.64
CA CYS A 8 9.83 8.92 -7.24
C CYS A 8 8.42 9.03 -6.65
N LEU A 9 8.16 10.04 -5.81
CA LEU A 9 6.84 10.29 -5.23
C LEU A 9 5.81 10.61 -6.31
N ALA A 10 6.14 11.48 -7.26
CA ALA A 10 5.26 11.85 -8.36
C ALA A 10 4.94 10.64 -9.25
N LEU A 11 5.95 9.84 -9.63
CA LEU A 11 5.76 8.62 -10.41
C LEU A 11 4.90 7.60 -9.67
N TYR A 12 5.16 7.40 -8.37
CA TYR A 12 4.38 6.51 -7.53
C TYR A 12 2.92 6.97 -7.41
N ALA A 13 2.69 8.26 -7.17
CA ALA A 13 1.36 8.85 -7.04
C ALA A 13 0.55 8.71 -8.34
N VAL A 14 1.13 9.09 -9.48
CA VAL A 14 0.48 8.98 -10.80
C VAL A 14 0.18 7.54 -11.13
N THR A 15 1.14 6.63 -10.94
CA THR A 15 0.93 5.20 -11.20
C THR A 15 -0.18 4.64 -10.33
N SER A 16 -0.19 4.98 -9.03
CA SER A 16 -1.22 4.53 -8.08
C SER A 16 -2.60 5.08 -8.44
N LEU A 17 -2.69 6.35 -8.84
CA LEU A 17 -3.95 6.96 -9.25
C LEU A 17 -4.50 6.30 -10.53
N VAL A 18 -3.66 6.08 -11.53
CA VAL A 18 -4.05 5.41 -12.79
C VAL A 18 -4.49 3.97 -12.54
N VAL A 19 -3.73 3.20 -11.75
CA VAL A 19 -4.07 1.82 -11.41
C VAL A 19 -5.35 1.78 -10.57
N GLY A 20 -5.44 2.59 -9.53
CA GLY A 20 -6.57 2.63 -8.60
C GLY A 20 -7.88 3.02 -9.29
N THR A 21 -7.87 4.07 -10.11
CA THR A 21 -9.04 4.52 -10.87
C THR A 21 -9.52 3.46 -11.87
N ARG A 22 -8.60 2.79 -12.57
CA ARG A 22 -8.95 1.67 -13.48
C ARG A 22 -9.59 0.50 -12.73
N LEU A 23 -9.08 0.17 -11.55
CA LEU A 23 -9.64 -0.91 -10.72
C LEU A 23 -11.03 -0.56 -10.18
N ILE A 24 -11.25 0.69 -9.75
CA ILE A 24 -12.57 1.18 -9.35
C ILE A 24 -13.54 1.14 -10.55
N ALA A 25 -13.13 1.63 -11.72
CA ALA A 25 -13.97 1.57 -12.92
C ALA A 25 -14.30 0.11 -13.33
N ARG A 26 -13.34 -0.81 -13.15
CA ARG A 26 -13.55 -2.24 -13.39
C ARG A 26 -14.50 -2.86 -12.38
N SER A 27 -14.43 -2.48 -11.11
CA SER A 27 -15.30 -3.03 -10.05
C SER A 27 -16.77 -2.74 -10.31
N TRP A 28 -17.10 -1.60 -10.93
CA TRP A 28 -18.46 -1.27 -11.33
C TRP A 28 -19.02 -2.23 -12.38
N ARG A 29 -18.17 -2.79 -13.26
CA ARG A 29 -18.57 -3.76 -14.27
C ARG A 29 -18.62 -5.18 -13.72
N SER A 30 -17.62 -5.58 -12.91
CA SER A 30 -17.56 -6.95 -12.35
C SER A 30 -18.42 -7.14 -11.10
N ARG A 31 -18.92 -6.05 -10.49
CA ARG A 31 -19.48 -6.03 -9.12
C ARG A 31 -18.54 -6.66 -8.09
N GLY A 32 -17.24 -6.64 -8.38
CA GLY A 32 -16.19 -7.23 -7.57
C GLY A 32 -15.77 -6.31 -6.43
N MET A 33 -16.11 -6.69 -5.20
CA MET A 33 -15.67 -5.97 -4.00
C MET A 33 -14.13 -5.89 -3.87
N PRO A 34 -13.33 -6.93 -4.20
CA PRO A 34 -11.88 -6.86 -4.09
C PRO A 34 -11.26 -5.75 -4.95
N GLU A 35 -11.70 -5.62 -6.21
CA GLU A 35 -11.19 -4.59 -7.13
C GLU A 35 -11.53 -3.19 -6.65
N PHE A 36 -12.71 -2.99 -6.07
CA PHE A 36 -13.09 -1.73 -5.46
C PHE A 36 -12.18 -1.39 -4.28
N LEU A 37 -12.06 -2.31 -3.31
CA LEU A 37 -11.28 -2.09 -2.09
C LEU A 37 -9.83 -1.75 -2.40
N ILE A 38 -9.18 -2.53 -3.27
CA ILE A 38 -7.79 -2.28 -3.62
C ILE A 38 -7.61 -1.07 -4.54
N GLY A 39 -8.58 -0.80 -5.41
CA GLY A 39 -8.63 0.42 -6.19
C GLY A 39 -8.72 1.67 -5.31
N CYS A 40 -9.52 1.63 -4.26
CA CYS A 40 -9.62 2.68 -3.25
C CYS A 40 -8.29 2.87 -2.50
N THR A 41 -7.59 1.80 -2.09
CA THR A 41 -6.27 1.92 -1.48
C THR A 41 -5.32 2.74 -2.35
N TYR A 42 -5.21 2.40 -3.64
CA TYR A 42 -4.27 3.09 -4.53
C TYR A 42 -4.71 4.48 -4.96
N ALA A 43 -5.99 4.70 -5.27
CA ALA A 43 -6.45 6.02 -5.70
C ALA A 43 -6.52 7.01 -4.53
N VAL A 44 -7.05 6.57 -3.39
CA VAL A 44 -7.38 7.44 -2.25
C VAL A 44 -6.16 7.67 -1.37
N ALA A 45 -5.50 6.62 -0.87
CA ALA A 45 -4.33 6.79 0.00
C ALA A 45 -3.08 7.11 -0.82
N SER A 46 -2.62 6.18 -1.67
CA SER A 46 -1.34 6.30 -2.39
C SER A 46 -1.31 7.41 -3.43
N GLY A 47 -2.37 7.54 -4.23
CA GLY A 47 -2.44 8.49 -5.35
C GLY A 47 -2.77 9.91 -4.92
N SER A 48 -3.46 10.09 -3.78
CA SER A 48 -3.98 11.40 -3.36
C SER A 48 -3.54 11.78 -1.94
N GLY A 49 -3.86 10.96 -0.94
CA GLY A 49 -3.61 11.26 0.46
C GLY A 49 -2.12 11.45 0.80
N TYR A 50 -1.25 10.52 0.41
CA TYR A 50 0.18 10.62 0.68
C TYR A 50 0.83 11.84 0.01
N PRO A 51 0.68 12.09 -1.31
CA PRO A 51 1.22 13.30 -1.94
C PRO A 51 0.70 14.58 -1.29
N LEU A 52 -0.59 14.65 -0.95
CA LEU A 52 -1.18 15.80 -0.27
C LEU A 52 -0.53 16.02 1.12
N SER A 53 -0.27 14.96 1.87
CA SER A 53 0.42 15.06 3.17
C SER A 53 1.87 15.57 3.05
N VAL A 54 2.56 15.25 1.94
CA VAL A 54 3.93 15.72 1.67
C VAL A 54 3.92 17.17 1.21
N VAL A 55 2.93 17.59 0.42
CA VAL A 55 2.83 18.95 -0.12
C VAL A 55 2.26 19.93 0.91
N ALA A 56 1.40 19.50 1.83
CA ALA A 56 0.71 20.37 2.79
C ALA A 56 1.64 21.33 3.58
N PRO A 57 2.84 20.93 4.06
CA PRO A 57 3.77 21.84 4.74
C PRO A 57 4.32 22.97 3.85
N TYR A 58 4.22 22.86 2.53
CA TYR A 58 4.71 23.86 1.58
C TYR A 58 3.61 24.84 1.14
N LEU A 59 2.36 24.66 1.60
CA LEU A 59 1.27 25.59 1.30
C LEU A 59 1.43 26.89 2.08
N SER A 60 1.09 28.02 1.45
CA SER A 60 1.10 29.31 2.11
C SER A 60 -0.11 29.46 3.05
N GLY A 61 0.16 29.66 4.33
CA GLY A 61 -0.86 29.93 5.35
C GLY A 61 -1.30 28.72 6.15
N ARG A 62 -1.39 28.89 7.47
CA ARG A 62 -1.73 27.84 8.43
C ARG A 62 -3.04 27.12 8.10
N SER A 63 -4.09 27.87 7.72
CA SER A 63 -5.41 27.29 7.40
C SER A 63 -5.35 26.36 6.20
N ALA A 64 -4.61 26.70 5.15
CA ALA A 64 -4.46 25.86 3.96
C ALA A 64 -3.70 24.57 4.28
N THR A 65 -2.60 24.67 5.04
CA THR A 65 -1.84 23.51 5.52
C THR A 65 -2.71 22.58 6.39
N LEU A 66 -3.49 23.13 7.31
CA LEU A 66 -4.38 22.35 8.18
C LEU A 66 -5.47 21.61 7.39
N VAL A 67 -6.14 22.31 6.47
CA VAL A 67 -7.16 21.68 5.62
C VAL A 67 -6.54 20.57 4.76
N ALA A 68 -5.41 20.84 4.12
CA ALA A 68 -4.71 19.84 3.32
C ALA A 68 -4.28 18.62 4.15
N MET A 69 -3.77 18.83 5.38
CA MET A 69 -3.40 17.74 6.28
C MET A 69 -4.62 16.92 6.74
N ILE A 70 -5.73 17.56 7.11
CA ILE A 70 -6.95 16.86 7.51
C ILE A 70 -7.47 16.00 6.35
N VAL A 71 -7.57 16.58 5.15
CA VAL A 71 -8.00 15.86 3.95
C VAL A 71 -7.04 14.71 3.65
N ALA A 72 -5.73 14.94 3.70
CA ALA A 72 -4.72 13.90 3.48
C ALA A 72 -4.88 12.73 4.46
N GLN A 73 -5.06 13.01 5.75
CA GLN A 73 -5.22 11.99 6.78
C GLN A 73 -6.52 11.19 6.60
N VAL A 74 -7.64 11.84 6.27
CA VAL A 74 -8.90 11.14 5.97
C VAL A 74 -8.72 10.20 4.78
N LEU A 75 -8.10 10.68 3.70
CA LEU A 75 -7.84 9.86 2.50
C LEU A 75 -6.93 8.67 2.81
N ILE A 76 -5.85 8.88 3.58
CA ILE A 76 -4.93 7.83 4.00
C ILE A 76 -5.64 6.78 4.85
N VAL A 77 -6.40 7.19 5.87
CA VAL A 77 -7.16 6.27 6.75
C VAL A 77 -8.16 5.44 5.95
N LEU A 78 -8.90 6.06 5.03
CA LEU A 78 -9.86 5.34 4.18
C LEU A 78 -9.17 4.31 3.29
N GLY A 79 -8.08 4.69 2.63
CA GLY A 79 -7.35 3.76 1.75
C GLY A 79 -6.66 2.62 2.49
N CYS A 80 -6.08 2.87 3.67
CA CYS A 80 -5.49 1.83 4.53
C CYS A 80 -6.54 0.91 5.15
N SER A 81 -7.71 1.44 5.51
CA SER A 81 -8.84 0.62 5.96
C SER A 81 -9.34 -0.28 4.83
N ALA A 82 -9.51 0.27 3.62
CA ALA A 82 -9.87 -0.51 2.44
C ALA A 82 -8.86 -1.64 2.15
N PHE A 83 -7.56 -1.38 2.39
CA PHE A 83 -6.51 -2.38 2.24
C PHE A 83 -6.63 -3.53 3.26
N ALA A 84 -6.93 -3.23 4.51
CA ALA A 84 -7.16 -4.23 5.55
C ALA A 84 -8.36 -5.14 5.20
N PHE A 85 -9.47 -4.55 4.75
CA PHE A 85 -10.65 -5.30 4.31
C PHE A 85 -10.40 -6.08 3.01
N PHE A 86 -9.58 -5.56 2.10
CA PHE A 86 -9.15 -6.30 0.92
C PHE A 86 -8.44 -7.60 1.31
N ASN A 87 -7.48 -7.54 2.24
CA ASN A 87 -6.76 -8.72 2.72
C ASN A 87 -7.72 -9.77 3.32
N ALA A 88 -8.63 -9.33 4.20
CA ALA A 88 -9.64 -10.21 4.79
C ALA A 88 -10.51 -10.87 3.71
N LYS A 89 -10.97 -10.10 2.72
CA LYS A 89 -11.88 -10.61 1.68
C LYS A 89 -11.19 -11.55 0.68
N VAL A 90 -9.95 -11.27 0.29
CA VAL A 90 -9.24 -12.01 -0.76
C VAL A 90 -8.55 -13.26 -0.22
N PHE A 91 -7.82 -13.14 0.90
CA PHE A 91 -7.04 -14.26 1.43
C PHE A 91 -7.82 -15.13 2.41
N ARG A 92 -8.90 -14.60 3.00
CA ARG A 92 -9.68 -15.28 4.04
C ARG A 92 -11.21 -15.20 3.83
N PRO A 93 -11.73 -15.48 2.62
CA PRO A 93 -13.18 -15.52 2.40
C PRO A 93 -13.79 -16.66 3.23
N GLY A 94 -14.42 -16.33 4.35
CA GLY A 94 -15.06 -17.30 5.25
C GLY A 94 -14.40 -17.47 6.62
N ALA A 95 -13.22 -16.89 6.85
CA ALA A 95 -12.66 -16.88 8.20
C ALA A 95 -13.31 -15.76 9.02
N SER A 96 -14.14 -16.13 9.99
CA SER A 96 -14.91 -15.19 10.83
C SER A 96 -14.03 -14.19 11.60
N TRP A 97 -12.78 -14.54 11.89
CA TRP A 97 -11.83 -13.67 12.58
C TRP A 97 -11.24 -12.56 11.70
N SER A 98 -11.23 -12.75 10.37
CA SER A 98 -10.50 -11.84 9.46
C SER A 98 -11.14 -10.44 9.39
N VAL A 99 -12.48 -10.37 9.46
CA VAL A 99 -13.23 -9.12 9.45
C VAL A 99 -13.03 -8.32 10.75
N PRO A 100 -13.17 -8.91 11.96
CA PRO A 100 -12.79 -8.25 13.20
C PRO A 100 -11.35 -7.72 13.22
N VAL A 101 -10.38 -8.47 12.69
CA VAL A 101 -8.99 -8.01 12.62
C VAL A 101 -8.85 -6.81 11.67
N ALA A 102 -9.49 -6.83 10.50
CA ALA A 102 -9.50 -5.69 9.58
C ALA A 102 -10.20 -4.46 10.18
N ALA A 103 -11.31 -4.67 10.90
CA ALA A 103 -12.02 -3.60 11.60
C ALA A 103 -11.19 -3.00 12.73
N LEU A 104 -10.54 -3.82 13.54
CA LEU A 104 -9.62 -3.37 14.59
C LEU A 104 -8.46 -2.57 14.00
N GLY A 105 -7.84 -3.06 12.91
CA GLY A 105 -6.80 -2.31 12.20
C GLY A 105 -7.31 -0.96 11.68
N SER A 106 -8.53 -0.91 11.15
CA SER A 106 -9.18 0.33 10.68
C SER A 106 -9.43 1.31 11.83
N LEU A 107 -9.83 0.83 13.01
CA LEU A 107 -9.97 1.66 14.21
C LEU A 107 -8.62 2.21 14.68
N VAL A 108 -7.54 1.42 14.61
CA VAL A 108 -6.18 1.88 14.92
C VAL A 108 -5.73 2.96 13.92
N PHE A 109 -6.00 2.79 12.62
CA PHE A 109 -5.72 3.81 11.61
C PHE A 109 -6.50 5.10 11.89
N ALA A 110 -7.80 5.00 12.15
CA ALA A 110 -8.64 6.16 12.44
C ALA A 110 -8.20 6.89 13.72
N GLY A 111 -7.98 6.17 14.82
CA GLY A 111 -7.49 6.74 16.07
C GLY A 111 -6.13 7.42 15.93
N SER A 112 -5.20 6.79 15.20
CA SER A 112 -3.89 7.38 14.93
C SER A 112 -3.98 8.60 14.00
N GLY A 113 -4.80 8.55 12.95
CA GLY A 113 -5.05 9.68 12.07
C GLY A 113 -5.65 10.88 12.79
N LEU A 114 -6.62 10.64 13.69
CA LEU A 114 -7.17 11.66 14.57
C LEU A 114 -6.09 12.23 15.52
N GLY A 115 -5.21 11.39 16.07
CA GLY A 115 -4.08 11.82 16.87
C GLY A 115 -3.11 12.73 16.11
N VAL A 116 -2.83 12.42 14.84
CA VAL A 116 -2.04 13.30 13.96
C VAL A 116 -2.76 14.63 13.74
N ILE A 117 -4.04 14.62 13.38
CA ILE A 117 -4.83 15.85 13.20
C ILE A 117 -4.83 16.70 14.48
N ALA A 118 -5.07 16.10 15.63
CA ALA A 118 -5.08 16.78 16.92
C ALA A 118 -3.72 17.43 17.24
N ALA A 119 -2.61 16.76 16.93
CA ALA A 119 -1.27 17.31 17.10
C ALA A 119 -1.01 18.53 16.19
N PHE A 120 -1.50 18.51 14.96
CA PHE A 120 -1.39 19.67 14.05
C PHE A 120 -2.27 20.85 14.49
N LEU A 121 -3.46 20.59 15.04
CA LEU A 121 -4.36 21.62 15.54
C LEU A 121 -3.79 22.30 16.79
N SER A 122 -3.17 21.54 17.70
CA SER A 122 -2.64 22.05 18.97
C SER A 122 -1.24 22.66 18.88
N ALA A 123 -0.48 22.39 17.81
CA ALA A 123 0.86 22.92 17.64
C ALA A 123 0.86 24.47 17.52
N PRO A 124 1.70 25.20 18.27
CA PRO A 124 1.94 26.62 18.06
C PRO A 124 2.43 26.92 16.63
N GLU A 125 2.22 28.13 16.13
CA GLU A 125 2.82 28.54 14.85
C GLU A 125 4.35 28.43 14.92
N GLY A 126 4.96 27.82 13.92
CA GLY A 126 6.41 27.61 13.86
C GLY A 126 6.94 26.45 14.72
N ALA A 127 6.11 25.80 15.55
CA ALA A 127 6.50 24.58 16.24
C ALA A 127 6.58 23.41 15.27
N LEU A 128 7.48 22.46 15.54
CA LEU A 128 7.58 21.20 14.79
C LEU A 128 6.37 20.31 15.11
N ALA A 129 5.20 20.58 14.50
CA ALA A 129 3.99 19.76 14.65
C ALA A 129 4.25 18.26 14.39
N ALA A 130 5.27 17.94 13.59
CA ALA A 130 5.78 16.59 13.37
C ALA A 130 6.24 15.87 14.65
N GLU A 131 6.78 16.59 15.64
CA GLU A 131 7.21 16.01 16.91
C GLU A 131 6.01 15.61 17.77
N SER A 132 5.02 16.50 17.91
CA SER A 132 3.77 16.19 18.63
C SER A 132 2.98 15.04 17.98
N ALA A 133 3.07 14.90 16.65
CA ALA A 133 2.43 13.83 15.90
C ALA A 133 3.22 12.51 15.89
N ARG A 134 4.43 12.46 16.48
CA ARG A 134 5.37 11.32 16.35
C ARG A 134 4.76 10.01 16.83
N THR A 135 4.18 9.98 18.03
CA THR A 135 3.57 8.76 18.61
C THR A 135 2.41 8.26 17.76
N ALA A 136 1.49 9.15 17.38
CA ALA A 136 0.34 8.80 16.54
C ALA A 136 0.79 8.27 15.17
N THR A 137 1.80 8.92 14.56
CA THR A 137 2.41 8.47 13.30
C THR A 137 3.07 7.09 13.44
N ALA A 138 3.77 6.83 14.55
CA ALA A 138 4.39 5.54 14.81
C ALA A 138 3.34 4.42 14.90
N VAL A 139 2.29 4.62 15.70
CA VAL A 139 1.19 3.65 15.83
C VAL A 139 0.55 3.36 14.48
N PHE A 140 0.30 4.41 13.68
CA PHE A 140 -0.22 4.27 12.31
C PHE A 140 0.69 3.40 11.44
N LEU A 141 2.00 3.69 11.41
CA LEU A 141 2.96 2.97 10.59
C LEU A 141 3.12 1.51 11.03
N PHE A 142 3.11 1.22 12.32
CA PHE A 142 3.15 -0.16 12.82
C PHE A 142 1.91 -0.95 12.39
N ALA A 143 0.72 -0.36 12.48
CA ALA A 143 -0.50 -0.99 11.99
C ALA A 143 -0.47 -1.24 10.48
N LEU A 144 0.11 -0.30 9.71
CA LEU A 144 0.27 -0.42 8.28
C LEU A 144 1.25 -1.54 7.92
N VAL A 145 2.40 -1.60 8.59
CA VAL A 145 3.38 -2.69 8.43
C VAL A 145 2.78 -4.04 8.78
N ALA A 146 1.98 -4.13 9.86
CA ALA A 146 1.29 -5.36 10.21
C ALA A 146 0.32 -5.81 9.10
N CYS A 147 -0.45 -4.88 8.50
CA CYS A 147 -1.32 -5.18 7.36
C CYS A 147 -0.53 -5.63 6.12
N GLN A 148 0.59 -4.99 5.82
CA GLN A 148 1.45 -5.36 4.68
C GLN A 148 2.15 -6.71 4.91
N ALA A 149 2.57 -7.00 6.14
CA ALA A 149 3.12 -8.29 6.53
C ALA A 149 2.06 -9.39 6.39
N TRP A 150 0.81 -9.11 6.77
CA TRP A 150 -0.30 -10.02 6.52
C TRP A 150 -0.46 -10.32 5.02
N THR A 151 -0.48 -9.30 4.16
CA THR A 151 -0.50 -9.48 2.69
C THR A 151 0.68 -10.31 2.20
N ALA A 152 1.89 -10.03 2.67
CA ALA A 152 3.10 -10.73 2.26
C ALA A 152 3.03 -12.22 2.61
N LEU A 153 2.67 -12.53 3.86
CA LEU A 153 2.57 -13.91 4.36
C LEU A 153 1.48 -14.70 3.63
N GLU A 154 0.29 -14.11 3.43
CA GLU A 154 -0.80 -14.79 2.74
C GLU A 154 -0.50 -14.95 1.24
N GLY A 155 0.05 -13.93 0.58
CA GLY A 155 0.46 -14.01 -0.82
C GLY A 155 1.47 -15.14 -1.05
N LEU A 156 2.52 -15.21 -0.22
CA LEU A 156 3.53 -16.26 -0.31
C LEU A 156 2.97 -17.65 0.05
N ARG A 157 2.08 -17.74 1.04
CA ARG A 157 1.40 -18.99 1.39
C ARG A 157 0.56 -19.50 0.22
N HIS A 158 -0.26 -18.64 -0.37
CA HIS A 158 -1.12 -19.00 -1.51
C HIS A 158 -0.29 -19.33 -2.75
N TYR A 159 0.82 -18.62 -2.99
CA TYR A 159 1.76 -18.96 -4.05
C TYR A 159 2.30 -20.38 -3.90
N ARG A 160 2.77 -20.76 -2.69
CA ARG A 160 3.28 -22.12 -2.43
C ARG A 160 2.21 -23.19 -2.68
N MET A 161 0.97 -22.93 -2.25
CA MET A 161 -0.15 -23.84 -2.49
C MET A 161 -0.48 -23.95 -3.99
N MET A 162 -0.59 -22.82 -4.68
CA MET A 162 -0.92 -22.77 -6.11
C MET A 162 0.19 -23.36 -6.97
N LYS A 163 1.47 -23.21 -6.58
CA LYS A 163 2.60 -23.86 -7.24
C LYS A 163 2.51 -25.39 -7.19
N ARG A 164 2.05 -25.96 -6.07
CA ARG A 164 1.79 -27.40 -5.96
C ARG A 164 0.63 -27.84 -6.86
N ARG A 165 -0.46 -27.07 -6.91
CA ARG A 165 -1.59 -27.34 -7.81
C ARG A 165 -1.20 -27.22 -9.28
N LEU A 166 -0.35 -26.25 -9.61
CA LEU A 166 0.18 -26.03 -10.96
C LEU A 166 1.01 -27.22 -11.43
N ALA A 167 1.83 -27.80 -10.55
CA ALA A 167 2.59 -29.02 -10.87
C ALA A 167 1.71 -30.24 -11.17
N LEU A 168 0.46 -30.24 -10.69
CA LEU A 168 -0.54 -31.28 -10.96
C LEU A 168 -1.46 -30.93 -12.14
N GLY A 169 -1.25 -29.81 -12.83
CA GLY A 169 -2.14 -29.33 -13.90
C GLY A 169 -3.49 -28.79 -13.40
N LEU A 170 -3.63 -28.52 -12.10
CA LEU A 170 -4.89 -28.08 -11.47
C LEU A 170 -5.00 -26.56 -11.30
N ALA A 171 -4.01 -25.80 -11.76
CA ALA A 171 -3.98 -24.35 -11.61
C ALA A 171 -3.40 -23.66 -12.84
N ASP A 172 -3.81 -22.41 -13.04
CA ASP A 172 -3.26 -21.53 -14.05
C ASP A 172 -1.93 -20.88 -13.58
N ALA A 173 -0.96 -20.79 -14.50
CA ALA A 173 0.36 -20.25 -14.21
C ALA A 173 0.32 -18.75 -13.90
N VAL A 174 -0.53 -17.98 -14.59
CA VAL A 174 -0.65 -16.53 -14.39
C VAL A 174 -1.25 -16.24 -13.02
N VAL A 175 -2.34 -16.91 -12.64
CA VAL A 175 -2.97 -16.77 -11.31
C VAL A 175 -2.01 -17.19 -10.21
N THR A 176 -1.27 -18.28 -10.39
CA THR A 176 -0.24 -18.71 -9.44
C THR A 176 0.78 -17.60 -9.22
N ASN A 177 1.30 -17.01 -10.29
CA ASN A 177 2.29 -15.95 -10.23
C ASN A 177 1.74 -14.64 -9.65
N ARG A 178 0.45 -14.32 -9.83
CA ARG A 178 -0.19 -13.16 -9.16
C ARG A 178 -0.06 -13.22 -7.63
N PHE A 179 -0.19 -14.40 -7.03
CA PHE A 179 0.02 -14.56 -5.58
C PHE A 179 1.47 -14.29 -5.16
N LEU A 180 2.44 -14.65 -5.99
CA LEU A 180 3.85 -14.33 -5.76
C LEU A 180 4.09 -12.82 -5.81
N LEU A 181 3.59 -12.13 -6.84
CA LEU A 181 3.72 -10.68 -6.99
C LEU A 181 3.08 -9.93 -5.81
N TRP A 182 1.93 -10.40 -5.32
CA TRP A 182 1.31 -9.90 -4.09
C TRP A 182 2.21 -10.09 -2.86
N GLY A 183 2.77 -11.29 -2.69
CA GLY A 183 3.68 -11.60 -1.60
C GLY A 183 4.93 -10.71 -1.61
N ILE A 184 5.54 -10.52 -2.78
CA ILE A 184 6.71 -9.68 -3.00
C ILE A 184 6.37 -8.20 -2.73
N SER A 185 5.26 -7.70 -3.27
CA SER A 185 4.78 -6.33 -3.03
C SER A 185 4.59 -6.05 -1.54
N GLY A 186 3.97 -6.97 -0.80
CA GLY A 186 3.83 -6.88 0.65
C GLY A 186 5.19 -6.84 1.35
N ALA A 187 6.12 -7.74 0.99
CA ALA A 187 7.45 -7.81 1.58
C ALA A 187 8.27 -6.53 1.34
N ILE A 188 8.27 -6.01 0.10
CA ILE A 188 8.88 -4.71 -0.25
C ILE A 188 8.32 -3.61 0.64
N SER A 189 7.00 -3.56 0.78
CA SER A 189 6.33 -2.52 1.56
C SER A 189 6.71 -2.59 3.05
N VAL A 190 6.78 -3.80 3.62
CA VAL A 190 7.26 -4.01 5.01
C VAL A 190 8.69 -3.54 5.18
N THR A 191 9.60 -3.92 4.27
CA THR A 191 11.02 -3.54 4.35
C THR A 191 11.19 -2.02 4.33
N TRP A 192 10.57 -1.34 3.36
CA TRP A 192 10.74 0.11 3.21
C TRP A 192 10.01 0.92 4.29
N ASN A 193 8.84 0.48 4.77
CA ASN A 193 8.20 1.10 5.94
C ASN A 193 9.00 0.85 7.23
N GLY A 194 9.73 -0.27 7.32
CA GLY A 194 10.70 -0.51 8.39
C GLY A 194 11.75 0.59 8.48
N VAL A 195 12.31 1.02 7.34
CA VAL A 195 13.27 2.15 7.28
C VAL A 195 12.64 3.45 7.81
N VAL A 196 11.39 3.73 7.45
CA VAL A 196 10.65 4.92 7.90
C VAL A 196 10.42 4.89 9.39
N ILE A 197 9.98 3.75 9.93
CA ILE A 197 9.78 3.55 11.37
C ILE A 197 11.11 3.72 12.11
N SER A 198 12.20 3.13 11.62
CA SER A 198 13.53 3.29 12.24
C SER A 198 13.96 4.76 12.28
N ALA A 199 13.75 5.50 11.19
CA ALA A 199 14.05 6.94 11.16
C ALA A 199 13.16 7.74 12.13
N LEU A 200 11.86 7.43 12.19
CA LEU A 200 10.91 8.07 13.10
C LEU A 200 11.30 7.83 14.58
N LEU A 201 11.67 6.60 14.93
CA LEU A 201 12.11 6.22 16.27
C LEU A 201 13.45 6.85 16.65
N ALA A 202 14.32 7.11 15.66
CA ALA A 202 15.54 7.89 15.83
C ALA A 202 15.29 9.41 15.95
N GLY A 203 14.03 9.86 15.98
CA GLY A 203 13.64 11.25 16.13
C GLY A 203 13.66 12.05 14.82
N ALA A 204 13.90 11.42 13.67
CA ALA A 204 13.90 12.12 12.39
C ALA A 204 12.50 12.59 12.00
N ASN A 205 12.43 13.77 11.39
CA ASN A 205 11.21 14.25 10.73
C ASN A 205 11.04 13.49 9.40
N VAL A 206 10.16 12.48 9.39
CA VAL A 206 9.96 11.59 8.23
C VAL A 206 9.45 12.30 6.98
N SER A 207 8.77 13.44 7.11
CA SER A 207 8.25 14.20 5.96
C SER A 207 9.29 15.17 5.38
N ALA A 208 10.23 15.63 6.20
CA ALA A 208 11.28 16.57 5.78
C ALA A 208 12.61 15.87 5.42
N SER A 209 12.84 14.66 5.93
CA SER A 209 14.08 13.92 5.70
C SER A 209 14.07 13.23 4.33
N PRO A 210 15.13 13.38 3.51
CA PRO A 210 15.17 12.80 2.18
C PRO A 210 15.18 11.27 2.19
N VAL A 211 15.72 10.65 3.24
CA VAL A 211 15.87 9.17 3.33
C VAL A 211 14.53 8.46 3.51
N PRO A 212 13.67 8.80 4.50
CA PRO A 212 12.34 8.21 4.61
C PRO A 212 11.45 8.49 3.40
N VAL A 213 11.49 9.71 2.83
CA VAL A 213 10.71 10.05 1.63
C VAL A 213 11.17 9.21 0.44
N PHE A 214 12.48 9.04 0.25
CA PHE A 214 13.03 8.15 -0.78
C PHE A 214 12.59 6.70 -0.56
N ALA A 215 12.73 6.21 0.67
CA ALA A 215 12.36 4.84 1.07
C ALA A 215 10.90 4.52 0.72
N VAL A 216 9.95 5.36 1.15
CA VAL A 216 8.52 5.19 0.85
C VAL A 216 8.27 5.26 -0.65
N SER A 217 8.84 6.25 -1.33
CA SER A 217 8.56 6.51 -2.74
C SER A 217 9.10 5.41 -3.65
N PHE A 218 10.34 4.96 -3.39
CA PHE A 218 10.97 3.89 -4.14
C PHE A 218 10.32 2.53 -3.85
N GLY A 219 10.07 2.21 -2.57
CA GLY A 219 9.34 1.01 -2.18
C GLY A 219 7.92 0.97 -2.76
N GLY A 220 7.23 2.11 -2.74
CA GLY A 220 5.92 2.29 -3.35
C GLY A 220 5.95 2.08 -4.86
N LEU A 221 6.96 2.60 -5.56
CA LEU A 221 7.12 2.41 -7.00
C LEU A 221 7.37 0.92 -7.36
N LEU A 222 8.26 0.23 -6.64
CA LEU A 222 8.50 -1.19 -6.85
C LEU A 222 7.24 -2.02 -6.59
N SER A 223 6.52 -1.70 -5.52
CA SER A 223 5.24 -2.31 -5.19
C SER A 223 4.21 -2.08 -6.31
N ALA A 224 4.11 -0.84 -6.82
CA ALA A 224 3.24 -0.48 -7.95
C ALA A 224 3.54 -1.30 -9.21
N VAL A 225 4.80 -1.57 -9.53
CA VAL A 225 5.18 -2.45 -10.64
C VAL A 225 4.62 -3.87 -10.45
N CYS A 226 4.78 -4.46 -9.27
CA CYS A 226 4.20 -5.78 -8.97
C CYS A 226 2.68 -5.80 -9.15
N LEU A 227 2.00 -4.72 -8.80
CA LEU A 227 0.55 -4.61 -8.88
C LEU A 227 0.06 -4.38 -10.30
N VAL A 228 0.76 -3.57 -11.10
CA VAL A 228 0.50 -3.43 -12.54
C VAL A 228 0.61 -4.80 -13.20
N LEU A 229 1.68 -5.56 -12.92
CA LEU A 229 1.83 -6.93 -13.44
C LEU A 229 0.75 -7.88 -12.93
N THR A 230 0.22 -7.66 -11.72
CA THR A 230 -0.83 -8.49 -11.14
C THR A 230 -2.19 -8.26 -11.81
N PHE A 231 -2.60 -7.00 -11.97
CA PHE A 231 -3.94 -6.64 -12.42
C PHE A 231 -4.05 -6.38 -13.92
N MET A 232 -2.95 -5.94 -14.53
CA MET A 232 -2.83 -5.57 -15.95
C MET A 232 -1.55 -6.18 -16.55
N PRO A 233 -1.36 -7.52 -16.48
CA PRO A 233 -0.17 -8.15 -17.01
C PRO A 233 -0.04 -7.89 -18.52
N PRO A 234 1.10 -7.35 -19.01
CA PRO A 234 1.33 -7.21 -20.44
C PRO A 234 1.27 -8.57 -21.15
N ALA A 235 0.78 -8.61 -22.39
CA ALA A 235 0.65 -9.87 -23.14
C ALA A 235 1.99 -10.62 -23.30
N ALA A 236 3.11 -9.88 -23.42
CA ALA A 236 4.44 -10.48 -23.45
C ALA A 236 4.80 -11.21 -22.14
N TYR A 237 4.37 -10.66 -21.00
CA TYR A 237 4.59 -11.25 -19.67
C TYR A 237 3.79 -12.55 -19.51
N VAL A 238 2.53 -12.55 -19.93
CA VAL A 238 1.67 -13.75 -19.93
C VAL A 238 2.27 -14.84 -20.81
N ARG A 239 2.63 -14.53 -22.07
CA ARG A 239 3.27 -15.49 -22.98
C ARG A 239 4.61 -16.02 -22.47
N TRP A 240 5.36 -15.23 -21.71
CA TRP A 240 6.59 -15.69 -21.10
C TRP A 240 6.31 -16.72 -19.99
N LEU A 241 5.36 -16.44 -19.09
CA LEU A 241 4.96 -17.36 -18.03
C LEU A 241 4.40 -18.69 -18.58
N GLU A 242 3.55 -18.62 -19.60
CA GLU A 242 2.97 -19.81 -20.25
C GLU A 242 4.06 -20.67 -20.89
N ARG A 243 4.99 -20.07 -21.65
CA ARG A 243 6.11 -20.78 -22.28
C ARG A 243 7.03 -21.44 -21.25
N GLU A 244 7.37 -20.75 -20.17
CA GLU A 244 8.19 -21.30 -19.09
C GLU A 244 7.51 -22.52 -18.43
N HIS A 245 6.20 -22.45 -18.21
CA HIS A 245 5.45 -23.56 -17.63
C HIS A 245 5.36 -24.75 -18.58
N SER A 246 5.03 -24.53 -19.86
CA SER A 246 5.01 -25.60 -20.88
C SER A 246 6.38 -26.26 -21.04
N ALA A 247 7.47 -25.50 -21.04
CA ALA A 247 8.82 -26.05 -21.10
C ALA A 247 9.15 -26.94 -19.89
N ARG A 248 8.75 -26.52 -18.67
CA ARG A 248 8.91 -27.35 -17.46
C ARG A 248 8.05 -28.61 -17.48
N ALA A 249 6.84 -28.54 -18.02
CA ALA A 249 5.97 -29.69 -18.14
C ALA A 249 6.54 -30.75 -19.11
N LEU A 250 7.08 -30.30 -20.25
CA LEU A 250 7.74 -31.18 -21.22
C LEU A 250 9.02 -31.82 -20.68
N ALA A 251 9.79 -31.10 -19.85
CA ALA A 251 11.02 -31.62 -19.24
C ALA A 251 10.78 -32.62 -18.10
N ALA A 252 9.54 -32.78 -17.63
CA ALA A 252 9.18 -33.70 -16.54
C ALA A 252 8.64 -35.05 -17.04
N VAL A 253 8.45 -35.20 -18.36
CA VAL A 253 8.04 -36.43 -19.05
C VAL A 253 9.28 -37.19 -19.51
#